data_AF-A0A0L6UQ38-F1
#
_entry.id   AF-A0A0L6UQ38-F1
#
_cell.length_a   1.000
_cell.length_b   1.000
_cell.length_c   1.000
_cell.angle_alpha   90.00
_cell.angle_beta   90.00
_cell.angle_gamma   90.00
#
_symmetry.space_group_name_H-M   'P 1'
#
loop_
_entity.id
_entity.type
_entity.pdbx_description
1 polymer ?
#
loop_
_entity_poly.entity_id
_entity_poly.type
_entity_poly.pdbx_seq_one_letter_code
_entity_poly.pdbx_strand_id
1 'polypeptide(L)'
;MESGTSKLEPIDIKKSRYDLNTYYGRLRHFITITSPLTLFNSAEHIRKSQQLLKDYAAGNRPDLDSSLVAQESVWAAKQVVEASLHPDTQEAIPLPFRMSAFVPTNLIIATGLLLPNPSMLSIVGWQWANQTLNVCVNYSNANKSTGMSEIEVAKAYASATATSVGLAVGLNRLVPRLAGRLGPDAGRLLARFVPFVAVASAGCVNVGLMRWKELRDGILIFPPGTTDPDLAVGKSRIAGAHAVAQTAASRVLTNMYHLSLRFRF
;
A
#
# COMPACT_ATOMS: atom_id res chain seq x y z
N MET A 1 -50.05 -28.67 8.31
CA MET A 1 -49.31 -27.41 8.05
C MET A 1 -47.93 -27.56 8.67
N GLU A 2 -47.00 -28.18 7.95
CA GLU A 2 -45.58 -28.18 8.33
C GLU A 2 -44.97 -26.89 7.79
N SER A 3 -44.76 -25.87 8.63
CA SER A 3 -43.94 -24.73 8.24
C SER A 3 -42.49 -25.18 8.25
N GLY A 4 -42.05 -25.76 7.14
CA GLY A 4 -40.64 -26.03 6.89
C GLY A 4 -39.88 -24.71 6.94
N THR A 5 -39.19 -24.44 8.04
CA THR A 5 -38.15 -23.40 8.09
C THR A 5 -37.06 -23.84 7.12
N SER A 6 -37.09 -23.33 5.88
CA SER A 6 -36.03 -23.62 4.91
C SER A 6 -34.73 -23.07 5.47
N LYS A 7 -33.85 -23.96 5.93
CA LYS A 7 -32.49 -23.60 6.33
C LYS A 7 -31.85 -22.85 5.17
N LEU A 8 -31.23 -21.71 5.47
CA LEU A 8 -30.54 -20.92 4.45
C LEU A 8 -29.32 -21.71 3.96
N GLU A 9 -28.86 -21.41 2.75
CA GLU A 9 -27.64 -22.02 2.22
C GLU A 9 -26.45 -21.68 3.13
N PRO A 10 -25.61 -22.67 3.50
CA PRO A 10 -24.43 -22.44 4.32
C PRO A 10 -23.46 -21.45 3.65
N ILE A 11 -22.84 -20.59 4.47
CA ILE A 11 -21.86 -19.62 4.00
C ILE A 11 -20.56 -20.33 3.65
N ASP A 12 -20.08 -20.13 2.42
CA ASP A 12 -18.72 -20.48 2.04
C ASP A 12 -17.73 -19.45 2.61
N ILE A 13 -17.14 -19.79 3.77
CA ILE A 13 -16.16 -18.95 4.46
C ILE A 13 -14.87 -18.72 3.65
N LYS A 14 -14.60 -19.49 2.58
CA LYS A 14 -13.44 -19.26 1.70
C LYS A 14 -13.69 -18.14 0.70
N LYS A 15 -14.96 -17.83 0.42
CA LYS A 15 -15.34 -16.76 -0.50
C LYS A 15 -15.49 -15.43 0.22
N SER A 16 -15.39 -14.35 -0.54
CA SER A 16 -15.72 -13.03 -0.04
C SER A 16 -17.23 -12.88 0.10
N ARG A 17 -17.67 -12.08 1.08
CA ARG A 17 -19.06 -11.64 1.23
C ARG A 17 -19.57 -10.91 -0.02
N TYR A 18 -18.68 -10.24 -0.74
CA TYR A 18 -19.02 -9.42 -1.90
C TYR A 18 -18.46 -10.02 -3.19
N ASP A 19 -19.14 -9.79 -4.31
CA ASP A 19 -18.69 -10.26 -5.62
C ASP A 19 -17.44 -9.51 -6.11
N LEU A 20 -16.29 -10.20 -6.07
CA LEU A 20 -15.00 -9.65 -6.46
C LEU A 20 -14.82 -9.46 -7.97
N ASN A 21 -15.74 -9.94 -8.82
CA ASN A 21 -15.70 -9.66 -10.26
C ASN A 21 -16.11 -8.22 -10.56
N THR A 22 -16.93 -7.62 -9.69
CA THR A 22 -17.35 -6.22 -9.81
C THR A 22 -16.40 -5.26 -9.10
N TYR A 23 -16.24 -4.04 -9.65
CA TYR A 23 -15.48 -2.98 -9.00
C TYR A 23 -16.01 -2.66 -7.60
N TYR A 24 -17.34 -2.46 -7.48
CA TYR A 24 -17.97 -2.13 -6.20
C TYR A 24 -17.90 -3.25 -5.18
N GLY A 25 -17.91 -4.52 -5.59
CA GLY A 25 -17.72 -5.64 -4.68
C GLY A 25 -16.29 -5.68 -4.14
N ARG A 26 -15.27 -5.47 -4.98
CA ARG A 26 -13.88 -5.33 -4.52
C ARG A 26 -13.70 -4.14 -3.57
N LEU A 27 -14.31 -3.01 -3.88
CA LEU A 27 -14.25 -1.82 -3.03
C LEU A 27 -14.86 -2.07 -1.65
N ARG A 28 -16.08 -2.65 -1.59
CA ARG A 28 -16.74 -2.99 -0.32
C ARG A 28 -15.91 -3.97 0.49
N HIS A 29 -15.41 -5.03 -0.15
CA HIS A 29 -14.53 -6.00 0.50
C HIS A 29 -13.29 -5.33 1.11
N PHE A 30 -12.62 -4.47 0.34
CA PHE A 30 -11.46 -3.73 0.80
C PHE A 30 -11.78 -2.86 2.01
N ILE A 31 -12.82 -2.03 1.94
CA ILE A 31 -13.25 -1.15 3.05
C ILE A 31 -13.57 -1.96 4.31
N THR A 32 -14.23 -3.11 4.17
CA THR A 32 -14.60 -3.98 5.28
C THR A 32 -13.37 -4.51 6.01
N ILE A 33 -12.35 -4.99 5.28
CA ILE A 33 -11.12 -5.55 5.86
C ILE A 33 -10.20 -4.46 6.39
N THR A 34 -10.12 -3.31 5.71
CA THR A 34 -9.25 -2.19 6.12
C THR A 34 -9.95 -1.20 7.05
N SER A 35 -11.12 -1.55 7.61
CA SER A 35 -11.88 -0.65 8.47
C SER A 35 -11.12 -0.36 9.77
N PRO A 36 -10.84 0.92 10.11
CA PRO A 36 -10.16 1.28 11.35
C PRO A 36 -10.92 0.88 12.62
N LEU A 37 -12.24 0.66 12.51
CA LEU A 37 -13.06 0.20 13.64
C LEU A 37 -12.60 -1.16 14.18
N THR A 38 -11.98 -1.98 13.32
CA THR A 38 -11.46 -3.30 13.72
C THR A 38 -10.25 -3.20 14.67
N LEU A 39 -9.61 -2.02 14.79
CA LEU A 39 -8.52 -1.78 15.73
C LEU A 39 -8.98 -1.80 17.19
N PHE A 40 -10.25 -1.53 17.46
CA PHE A 40 -10.83 -1.56 18.80
C PHE A 40 -11.19 -2.99 19.27
N ASN A 41 -11.02 -4.00 18.43
CA ASN A 41 -11.25 -5.39 18.82
C ASN A 41 -10.16 -5.88 19.77
N SER A 42 -10.58 -6.41 20.92
CA SER A 42 -9.68 -7.05 21.88
C SER A 42 -9.10 -8.35 21.32
N ALA A 43 -7.93 -8.75 21.84
CA ALA A 43 -7.32 -10.04 21.49
C ALA A 43 -8.26 -11.22 21.81
N GLU A 44 -9.07 -11.11 22.86
CA GLU A 44 -10.08 -12.12 23.20
C GLU A 44 -11.18 -12.20 22.14
N HIS A 45 -11.69 -11.06 21.65
CA HIS A 45 -12.71 -11.04 20.61
C HIS A 45 -12.19 -11.64 19.29
N ILE A 46 -10.94 -11.36 18.93
CA ILE A 46 -10.30 -11.94 17.75
C ILE A 46 -10.22 -13.47 17.88
N ARG A 47 -9.77 -13.99 19.03
CA ARG A 47 -9.70 -15.45 19.27
C ARG A 47 -11.08 -16.11 19.25
N LYS A 48 -12.08 -15.48 19.86
CA LYS A 48 -13.47 -15.97 19.83
C LYS A 48 -14.01 -16.03 18.40
N SER A 49 -13.75 -14.99 17.60
CA SER A 49 -14.16 -14.95 16.18
C SER A 49 -13.47 -16.04 15.36
N GLN A 50 -12.17 -16.26 15.60
CA GLN A 50 -11.42 -17.34 14.97
C GLN A 50 -11.98 -18.72 15.33
N GLN A 51 -12.31 -18.95 16.61
CA GLN A 51 -12.90 -20.22 17.06
C GLN A 51 -14.28 -20.43 16.44
N LEU A 52 -15.13 -19.41 16.42
CA LEU A 52 -16.45 -19.48 15.80
C LEU A 52 -16.38 -19.92 14.34
N LEU A 53 -15.45 -19.36 13.55
CA LEU A 53 -15.27 -19.76 12.16
C LEU A 53 -14.75 -21.20 12.01
N LYS A 54 -13.86 -21.65 12.90
CA LYS A 54 -13.39 -23.05 12.92
C LYS A 54 -14.53 -24.02 13.23
N ASP A 55 -15.34 -23.70 14.23
CA ASP A 55 -16.49 -24.53 14.63
C ASP A 55 -17.56 -24.56 13.54
N TYR A 56 -17.81 -23.42 12.88
CA TYR A 56 -18.72 -23.33 11.75
C TYR A 56 -18.20 -24.13 10.54
N ALA A 57 -16.92 -24.03 10.21
CA ALA A 57 -16.29 -24.81 9.14
C ALA A 57 -16.34 -26.33 9.38
N ALA A 58 -16.29 -26.74 10.65
CA ALA A 58 -16.41 -28.14 11.07
C ALA A 58 -17.86 -28.65 11.08
N GLY A 59 -18.86 -27.80 10.82
CA GLY A 59 -20.27 -28.16 10.86
C GLY A 59 -20.87 -28.22 12.27
N ASN A 60 -20.15 -27.76 13.30
CA ASN A 60 -20.59 -27.79 14.70
C ASN A 60 -21.55 -26.65 15.07
N ARG A 61 -21.87 -25.76 14.12
CA ARG A 61 -22.72 -24.57 14.33
C ARG A 61 -23.88 -24.46 13.32
N PRO A 62 -24.75 -25.48 13.20
CA PRO A 62 -25.91 -25.43 12.30
C PRO A 62 -26.96 -24.40 12.75
N ASP A 63 -26.88 -23.91 13.99
CA ASP A 63 -27.68 -22.80 14.52
C ASP A 63 -27.45 -21.51 13.73
N LEU A 64 -26.27 -21.33 13.14
CA LEU A 64 -25.91 -20.11 12.40
C LEU A 64 -26.54 -20.04 11.00
N ASP A 65 -27.04 -21.16 10.46
CA ASP A 65 -27.75 -21.23 9.18
C ASP A 65 -29.27 -21.12 9.33
N SER A 66 -29.75 -20.92 10.57
CA SER A 66 -31.18 -20.86 10.88
C SER A 66 -31.86 -19.56 10.43
N SER A 67 -31.11 -18.45 10.33
CA SER A 67 -31.63 -17.14 9.98
C SER A 67 -30.54 -16.21 9.42
N LEU A 68 -30.96 -15.18 8.68
CA LEU A 68 -30.05 -14.14 8.18
C LEU A 68 -29.31 -13.43 9.33
N VAL A 69 -29.98 -13.21 10.46
CA VAL A 69 -29.38 -12.59 11.65
C VAL A 69 -28.26 -13.46 12.22
N ALA A 70 -28.46 -14.78 12.24
CA ALA A 70 -27.45 -15.71 12.69
C ALA A 70 -26.26 -15.78 11.72
N GLN A 71 -26.53 -15.73 10.40
CA GLN A 71 -25.49 -15.67 9.36
C GLN A 71 -24.65 -14.38 9.41
N GLU A 72 -25.21 -13.24 9.83
CA GLU A 72 -24.43 -12.02 10.05
C GLU A 72 -23.31 -12.20 11.10
N SER A 73 -23.51 -13.07 12.09
CA SER A 73 -22.46 -13.36 13.08
C SER A 73 -21.24 -14.05 12.46
N VAL A 74 -21.46 -14.90 11.44
CA VAL A 74 -20.39 -15.54 10.66
C VAL A 74 -19.65 -14.49 9.84
N TRP A 75 -20.37 -13.58 9.19
CA TRP A 75 -19.75 -12.49 8.42
C TRP A 75 -18.97 -11.50 9.31
N ALA A 76 -19.50 -11.17 10.48
CA ALA A 76 -18.82 -10.31 11.45
C ALA A 76 -17.54 -10.99 11.98
N ALA A 77 -17.61 -12.26 12.35
CA ALA A 77 -16.44 -13.02 12.79
C ALA A 77 -15.38 -13.12 11.69
N LYS A 78 -15.81 -13.35 10.44
CA LYS A 78 -14.93 -13.35 9.26
C LYS A 78 -14.25 -12.01 9.06
N GLN A 79 -14.98 -10.89 9.15
CA GLN A 79 -14.39 -9.55 9.06
C GLN A 79 -13.31 -9.35 10.15
N VAL A 80 -13.58 -9.73 11.40
CA VAL A 80 -12.62 -9.56 12.51
C VAL A 80 -11.35 -10.38 12.25
N VAL A 81 -11.50 -11.62 11.80
CA VAL A 81 -10.40 -12.53 11.48
C VAL A 81 -9.58 -12.00 10.30
N GLU A 82 -10.22 -11.67 9.18
CA GLU A 82 -9.53 -11.17 7.98
C GLU A 82 -8.83 -9.82 8.20
N ALA A 83 -9.37 -8.97 9.08
CA ALA A 83 -8.77 -7.68 9.39
C ALA A 83 -7.62 -7.75 10.41
N SER A 84 -7.54 -8.83 11.21
CA SER A 84 -6.66 -8.89 12.38
C SER A 84 -5.63 -10.01 12.36
N LEU A 85 -5.90 -11.10 11.63
CA LEU A 85 -5.04 -12.29 11.58
C LEU A 85 -4.35 -12.38 10.21
N HIS A 86 -3.14 -12.93 10.21
CA HIS A 86 -2.44 -13.24 8.99
C HIS A 86 -3.10 -14.44 8.29
N PRO A 87 -3.36 -14.39 6.96
CA PRO A 87 -4.05 -15.47 6.25
C PRO A 87 -3.31 -16.81 6.35
N ASP A 88 -1.98 -16.80 6.19
CA ASP A 88 -1.17 -18.02 6.22
C ASP A 88 -0.92 -18.59 7.63
N THR A 89 -0.47 -17.76 8.59
CA THR A 89 -0.10 -18.24 9.93
C THR A 89 -1.29 -18.32 10.90
N GLN A 90 -2.39 -17.63 10.59
CA GLN A 90 -3.55 -17.51 11.47
C GLN A 90 -3.23 -16.85 12.83
N GLU A 91 -2.10 -16.14 12.90
CA GLU A 91 -1.65 -15.38 14.07
C GLU A 91 -2.02 -13.91 13.96
N ALA A 92 -2.17 -13.23 15.10
CA ALA A 92 -2.55 -11.84 15.14
C ALA A 92 -1.43 -10.94 14.62
N ILE A 93 -1.75 -10.10 13.64
CA ILE A 93 -0.83 -9.07 13.16
C ILE A 93 -0.70 -8.01 14.26
N PRO A 94 0.54 -7.65 14.67
CA PRO A 94 0.77 -6.66 15.72
C PRO A 94 0.27 -5.27 15.32
N LEU A 95 -0.24 -4.52 16.30
CA LEU A 95 -0.54 -3.10 16.14
C LEU A 95 0.77 -2.29 16.20
N PRO A 96 0.93 -1.22 15.40
CA PRO A 96 -0.05 -0.62 14.50
C PRO A 96 0.08 -1.10 13.03
N PHE A 97 0.57 -2.31 12.79
CA PHE A 97 0.92 -2.79 11.43
C PHE A 97 -0.21 -3.53 10.72
N ARG A 98 -1.41 -3.59 11.31
CA ARG A 98 -2.60 -4.11 10.64
C ARG A 98 -3.01 -3.20 9.50
N MET A 99 -3.58 -3.77 8.44
CA MET A 99 -4.12 -3.00 7.32
C MET A 99 -5.20 -1.98 7.75
N SER A 100 -5.95 -2.27 8.82
CA SER A 100 -6.91 -1.33 9.40
C SER A 100 -6.28 -0.08 10.04
N ALA A 101 -5.01 -0.16 10.47
CA ALA A 101 -4.26 0.99 10.98
C ALA A 101 -3.50 1.75 9.88
N PHE A 102 -3.49 1.25 8.64
CA PHE A 102 -2.71 1.84 7.54
C PHE A 102 -3.12 3.29 7.27
N VAL A 103 -4.41 3.58 7.14
CA VAL A 103 -4.89 4.96 6.88
C VAL A 103 -4.63 5.88 8.07
N PRO A 104 -5.01 5.53 9.33
CA PRO A 104 -4.71 6.38 10.49
C PRO A 104 -3.21 6.68 10.69
N THR A 105 -2.35 5.67 10.56
CA THR A 105 -0.90 5.84 10.76
C THR A 105 -0.28 6.68 9.64
N ASN A 106 -0.64 6.44 8.38
CA ASN A 106 -0.18 7.27 7.26
C ASN A 106 -0.68 8.72 7.35
N LEU A 107 -1.87 8.96 7.92
CA LEU A 107 -2.35 10.32 8.15
C LEU A 107 -1.45 11.09 9.13
N ILE A 108 -0.99 10.44 10.20
CA ILE A 108 -0.04 11.03 11.15
C ILE A 108 1.28 11.34 10.45
N ILE A 109 1.83 10.39 9.70
CA ILE A 109 3.08 10.55 8.95
C ILE A 109 2.97 11.69 7.93
N ALA A 110 1.88 11.72 7.15
CA ALA A 110 1.65 12.76 6.15
C ALA A 110 1.53 14.14 6.79
N THR A 111 0.84 14.24 7.94
CA THR A 111 0.74 15.49 8.70
C THR A 111 2.13 15.98 9.14
N GLY A 112 2.96 15.08 9.66
CA GLY A 112 4.34 15.39 10.05
C GLY A 112 5.22 15.85 8.87
N LEU A 113 5.11 15.18 7.73
CA LEU A 113 5.83 15.54 6.49
C LEU A 113 5.38 16.87 5.88
N LEU A 114 4.17 17.33 6.17
CA LEU A 114 3.57 18.56 5.64
C LEU A 114 3.62 19.74 6.62
N LEU A 115 4.30 19.60 7.76
CA LEU A 115 4.48 20.70 8.70
C LEU A 115 5.15 21.91 8.02
N PRO A 116 4.66 23.14 8.25
CA PRO A 116 5.25 24.34 7.68
C PRO A 116 6.64 24.61 8.28
N ASN A 117 7.58 25.06 7.45
CA ASN A 117 8.95 25.41 7.83
C ASN A 117 9.65 24.32 8.69
N PRO A 118 9.69 23.06 8.23
CA PRO A 118 10.24 21.98 9.04
C PRO A 118 11.76 22.15 9.18
N SER A 119 12.28 21.88 10.38
CA SER A 119 13.72 21.79 10.58
C SER A 119 14.29 20.59 9.81
N MET A 120 15.60 20.62 9.51
CA MET A 120 16.26 19.50 8.81
C MET A 120 16.10 18.18 9.58
N LEU A 121 16.19 18.24 10.91
CA LEU A 121 15.99 17.09 11.78
C LEU A 121 14.56 16.55 11.68
N SER A 122 13.57 17.45 11.62
CA SER A 122 12.16 17.07 11.42
C SER A 122 11.95 16.36 10.07
N ILE A 123 12.51 16.90 8.98
CA ILE A 123 12.42 16.28 7.65
C ILE A 123 13.00 14.86 7.68
N VAL A 124 14.20 14.69 8.24
CA VAL A 124 14.87 13.37 8.32
C VAL A 124 14.06 12.42 9.19
N GLY A 125 13.60 12.88 10.36
CA GLY A 125 12.82 12.08 11.31
C GLY A 125 11.52 11.56 10.71
N TRP A 126 10.74 12.43 10.05
CA TRP A 126 9.48 12.02 9.42
C TRP A 126 9.68 11.13 8.20
N GLN A 127 10.73 11.34 7.40
CA GLN A 127 11.04 10.45 6.28
C GLN A 127 11.48 9.07 6.77
N TRP A 128 12.28 9.01 7.82
CA TRP A 128 12.68 7.77 8.47
C TRP A 128 11.47 7.04 9.07
N ALA A 129 10.60 7.74 9.80
CA ALA A 129 9.37 7.18 10.35
C ALA A 129 8.45 6.62 9.24
N ASN A 130 8.30 7.33 8.13
CA ASN A 130 7.53 6.87 6.97
C ASN A 130 8.07 5.54 6.40
N GLN A 131 9.38 5.45 6.16
CA GLN A 131 9.97 4.23 5.62
C GLN A 131 9.94 3.07 6.62
N THR A 132 10.10 3.36 7.90
CA THR A 132 9.96 2.38 8.98
C THR A 132 8.55 1.79 9.00
N LEU A 133 7.52 2.64 8.97
CA LEU A 133 6.12 2.19 8.93
C LEU A 133 5.84 1.34 7.69
N ASN A 134 6.26 1.77 6.50
CA ASN A 134 6.07 1.03 5.26
C ASN A 134 6.72 -0.36 5.30
N VAL A 135 7.95 -0.46 5.82
CA VAL A 135 8.63 -1.76 5.96
C VAL A 135 7.95 -2.64 6.99
N CYS A 136 7.58 -2.13 8.15
CA CYS A 136 6.91 -2.93 9.19
C CYS A 136 5.53 -3.42 8.73
N VAL A 137 4.74 -2.58 8.07
CA VAL A 137 3.44 -2.98 7.50
C VAL A 137 3.65 -4.04 6.42
N ASN A 138 4.56 -3.82 5.47
CA ASN A 138 4.81 -4.79 4.42
C ASN A 138 5.32 -6.13 4.99
N TYR A 139 6.26 -6.10 5.94
CA TYR A 139 6.79 -7.31 6.57
C TYR A 139 5.72 -8.09 7.34
N SER A 140 4.83 -7.39 8.05
CA SER A 140 3.78 -8.00 8.86
C SER A 140 2.62 -8.58 8.03
N ASN A 141 2.41 -8.07 6.81
CA ASN A 141 1.32 -8.49 5.91
C ASN A 141 1.83 -9.26 4.67
N ALA A 142 3.14 -9.51 4.56
CA ALA A 142 3.72 -10.23 3.43
C ALA A 142 3.34 -11.71 3.47
N ASN A 143 2.97 -12.23 2.30
CA ASN A 143 2.71 -13.65 2.09
C ASN A 143 3.92 -14.50 2.56
N LYS A 144 3.65 -15.52 3.38
CA LYS A 144 4.70 -16.37 3.97
C LYS A 144 5.18 -17.46 3.04
N SER A 145 4.44 -17.78 1.97
CA SER A 145 4.87 -18.75 0.94
C SER A 145 6.00 -18.24 0.05
N THR A 146 6.20 -16.92 -0.04
CA THR A 146 7.26 -16.25 -0.81
C THR A 146 8.07 -15.31 0.08
N GLY A 147 8.43 -15.77 1.28
CA GLY A 147 9.08 -14.93 2.28
C GLY A 147 10.38 -14.31 1.78
N MET A 148 10.56 -13.01 2.02
CA MET A 148 11.85 -12.34 1.83
C MET A 148 12.79 -12.69 2.99
N SER A 149 14.07 -12.87 2.69
CA SER A 149 15.08 -13.04 3.74
C SER A 149 15.22 -11.75 4.56
N GLU A 150 15.59 -11.87 5.83
CA GLU A 150 15.80 -10.72 6.72
C GLU A 150 16.84 -9.73 6.14
N ILE A 151 17.85 -10.27 5.45
CA ILE A 151 18.88 -9.48 4.77
C ILE A 151 18.28 -8.67 3.63
N GLU A 152 17.34 -9.22 2.86
CA GLU A 152 16.64 -8.49 1.80
C GLU A 152 15.76 -7.38 2.36
N VAL A 153 15.03 -7.65 3.45
CA VAL A 153 14.23 -6.64 4.15
C VAL A 153 15.12 -5.51 4.67
N ALA A 154 16.24 -5.84 5.31
CA ALA A 154 17.19 -4.84 5.82
C ALA A 154 17.81 -4.00 4.69
N LYS A 155 18.21 -4.63 3.57
CA LYS A 155 18.72 -3.92 2.39
C LYS A 155 17.66 -3.01 1.77
N ALA A 156 16.43 -3.51 1.61
CA ALA A 156 15.31 -2.73 1.09
C ALA A 156 15.05 -1.51 1.99
N TYR A 157 14.97 -1.72 3.31
CA TYR A 157 14.77 -0.66 4.28
C TYR A 157 15.87 0.41 4.26
N ALA A 158 17.15 0.00 4.31
CA ALA A 158 18.27 0.93 4.30
C ALA A 158 18.31 1.74 3.01
N SER A 159 18.11 1.08 1.86
CA SER A 159 18.09 1.74 0.56
C SER A 159 16.91 2.72 0.41
N ALA A 160 15.71 2.33 0.84
CA ALA A 160 14.52 3.18 0.80
C ALA A 160 14.65 4.39 1.73
N THR A 161 15.18 4.18 2.95
CA THR A 161 15.41 5.24 3.93
C THR A 161 16.45 6.25 3.44
N ALA A 162 17.62 5.78 3.00
CA ALA A 162 18.68 6.65 2.48
C ALA A 162 18.19 7.46 1.27
N THR A 163 17.44 6.81 0.38
CA THR A 163 16.79 7.45 -0.77
C THR A 163 15.81 8.53 -0.34
N SER A 164 14.86 8.20 0.54
CA SER A 164 13.78 9.10 0.97
C SER A 164 14.34 10.34 1.66
N VAL A 165 15.28 10.13 2.60
CA VAL A 165 15.94 11.21 3.34
C VAL A 165 16.82 12.04 2.41
N GLY A 166 17.65 11.40 1.58
CA GLY A 166 18.53 12.09 0.64
C GLY A 166 17.77 12.99 -0.33
N LEU A 167 16.65 12.48 -0.85
CA LEU A 167 15.77 13.24 -1.73
C LEU A 167 15.09 14.41 -1.02
N ALA A 168 14.55 14.18 0.19
CA ALA A 168 13.88 15.22 0.96
C ALA A 168 14.85 16.35 1.35
N VAL A 169 16.03 16.01 1.86
CA VAL A 169 17.08 16.99 2.23
C VAL A 169 17.62 17.70 0.98
N GLY A 170 17.89 16.93 -0.08
CA GLY A 170 18.41 17.44 -1.34
C GLY A 170 17.47 18.45 -1.99
N LEU A 171 16.19 18.10 -2.14
CA LEU A 171 15.19 19.00 -2.70
C LEU A 171 14.98 20.24 -1.83
N ASN A 172 14.89 20.09 -0.51
CA ASN A 172 14.75 21.24 0.40
C ASN A 172 15.92 22.23 0.32
N ARG A 173 17.13 21.78 -0.02
CA ARG A 173 18.29 22.68 -0.24
C ARG A 173 18.41 23.22 -1.66
N LEU A 174 18.11 22.40 -2.67
CA LEU A 174 18.29 22.76 -4.08
C LEU A 174 17.22 23.74 -4.56
N VAL A 175 15.98 23.52 -4.15
CA VAL A 175 14.83 24.31 -4.60
C VAL A 175 14.98 25.81 -4.28
N PRO A 176 15.28 26.24 -3.05
CA PRO A 176 15.46 27.66 -2.74
C PRO A 176 16.68 28.28 -3.43
N ARG A 177 17.76 27.51 -3.58
CA ARG A 177 19.00 27.96 -4.25
C ARG A 177 18.77 28.22 -5.74
N LEU A 178 18.01 27.36 -6.42
CA LEU A 178 17.67 27.55 -7.82
C LEU A 178 16.73 28.76 -8.01
N ALA A 179 15.76 28.92 -7.12
CA ALA A 179 14.87 30.08 -7.15
C ALA A 179 15.62 31.41 -6.89
N GLY A 180 16.58 31.43 -5.97
CA GLY A 180 17.37 32.62 -5.62
C GLY A 180 18.46 33.00 -6.64
N ARG A 181 18.81 32.12 -7.58
CA ARG A 181 19.74 32.44 -8.68
C ARG A 181 19.09 33.20 -9.83
N LEU A 182 17.78 33.38 -9.80
CA LEU A 182 17.01 34.10 -10.81
C LEU A 182 16.63 35.49 -10.28
N GLY A 183 16.51 36.47 -11.18
CA GLY A 183 16.13 37.84 -10.81
C GLY A 183 14.76 37.93 -10.10
N PRO A 184 14.40 39.07 -9.48
CA PRO A 184 13.24 39.22 -8.58
C PRO A 184 11.89 38.77 -9.18
N ASP A 185 11.69 38.96 -10.48
CA ASP A 185 10.45 38.60 -11.18
C ASP A 185 10.47 37.17 -11.70
N ALA A 186 11.61 36.73 -12.26
CA ALA A 186 11.82 35.34 -12.68
C ALA A 186 11.78 34.38 -11.47
N GLY A 187 12.34 34.78 -10.32
CA GLY A 187 12.34 34.03 -9.08
C GLY A 187 10.94 33.86 -8.47
N ARG A 188 10.08 34.89 -8.54
CA ARG A 188 8.67 34.79 -8.11
C ARG A 188 7.83 33.88 -9.01
N LEU A 189 8.05 33.95 -10.32
CA LEU A 189 7.42 33.04 -11.29
C LEU A 189 7.91 31.60 -11.08
N LEU A 190 9.22 31.39 -10.93
CA LEU A 190 9.79 30.07 -10.72
C LEU A 190 9.37 29.47 -9.36
N ALA A 191 9.23 30.28 -8.31
CA ALA A 191 8.73 29.84 -7.01
C ALA A 191 7.31 29.24 -7.08
N ARG A 192 6.50 29.59 -8.08
CA ARG A 192 5.20 28.94 -8.34
C ARG A 192 5.34 27.55 -8.97
N PHE A 193 6.39 27.31 -9.75
CA PHE A 193 6.71 26.02 -10.37
C PHE A 193 7.57 25.11 -9.49
N VAL A 194 8.25 25.68 -8.49
CA VAL A 194 9.09 24.97 -7.52
C VAL A 194 8.41 23.74 -6.92
N PRO A 195 7.15 23.79 -6.42
CA PRO A 195 6.49 22.61 -5.89
C PRO A 195 6.31 21.51 -6.93
N PHE A 196 6.00 21.89 -8.18
CA PHE A 196 5.88 20.93 -9.28
C PHE A 196 7.23 20.29 -9.62
N VAL A 197 8.28 21.09 -9.81
CA VAL A 197 9.63 20.58 -10.10
C VAL A 197 10.12 19.67 -8.98
N ALA A 198 9.86 20.02 -7.72
CA ALA A 198 10.22 19.21 -6.56
C ALA A 198 9.51 17.85 -6.58
N VAL A 199 8.18 17.83 -6.77
CA VAL A 199 7.38 16.59 -6.79
C VAL A 199 7.72 15.73 -8.02
N ALA A 200 7.91 16.35 -9.19
CA ALA A 200 8.31 15.66 -10.41
C ALA A 200 9.71 15.03 -10.28
N SER A 201 10.70 15.80 -9.79
CA SER A 201 12.06 15.30 -9.56
C SER A 201 12.08 14.19 -8.51
N ALA A 202 11.29 14.35 -7.44
CA ALA A 202 11.11 13.31 -6.43
C ALA A 202 10.55 12.01 -7.02
N GLY A 203 9.53 12.12 -7.86
CA GLY A 203 8.95 10.98 -8.59
C GLY A 203 9.97 10.27 -9.47
N CYS A 204 10.76 11.02 -10.25
CA CYS A 204 11.80 10.46 -11.11
C CYS A 204 12.90 9.74 -10.32
N VAL A 205 13.41 10.38 -9.26
CA VAL A 205 14.45 9.79 -8.41
C VAL A 205 13.93 8.52 -7.72
N ASN A 206 12.70 8.54 -7.19
CA ASN A 206 12.08 7.36 -6.59
C ASN A 206 11.94 6.19 -7.60
N VAL A 207 11.48 6.47 -8.82
CA VAL A 207 11.36 5.44 -9.87
C VAL A 207 12.74 4.87 -10.24
N GLY A 208 13.74 5.72 -10.44
CA GLY A 208 15.10 5.28 -10.78
C GLY A 208 15.72 4.40 -9.70
N LEU A 209 15.47 4.70 -8.43
CA LEU A 209 16.00 3.94 -7.29
C LEU A 209 15.23 2.64 -7.06
N MET A 210 13.90 2.66 -7.11
CA MET A 210 13.07 1.45 -6.97
C MET A 210 13.31 0.46 -8.11
N ARG A 211 13.59 0.95 -9.32
CA ARG A 211 13.85 0.13 -10.51
C ARG A 211 15.34 0.07 -10.86
N TRP A 212 16.24 0.30 -9.90
CA TRP A 212 17.69 0.29 -10.13
C TRP A 212 18.20 -1.04 -10.70
N LYS A 213 17.64 -2.17 -10.25
CA LYS A 213 17.97 -3.50 -10.78
C LYS A 213 17.61 -3.63 -12.26
N GLU A 214 16.56 -2.97 -12.74
CA GLU A 214 16.20 -3.01 -14.16
C GLU A 214 17.15 -2.19 -15.02
N LEU A 215 17.67 -1.08 -14.48
CA LEU A 215 18.73 -0.30 -15.12
C LEU A 215 20.07 -1.06 -15.16
N ARG A 216 20.40 -1.76 -14.06
CA ARG A 216 21.68 -2.46 -13.89
C ARG A 216 21.71 -3.85 -14.54
N ASP A 217 20.66 -4.64 -14.37
CA ASP A 217 20.61 -6.07 -14.74
C ASP A 217 19.73 -6.32 -15.98
N GLY A 218 18.88 -5.35 -16.36
CA GLY A 218 17.96 -5.45 -17.48
C GLY A 218 16.65 -6.16 -17.17
N ILE A 219 15.69 -6.03 -18.08
CA ILE A 219 14.37 -6.69 -18.01
C ILE A 219 14.30 -7.85 -19.01
N LEU A 220 13.47 -8.84 -18.71
CA LEU A 220 13.19 -9.95 -19.63
C LEU A 220 12.47 -9.46 -20.88
N ILE A 221 12.92 -9.93 -22.04
CA ILE A 221 12.31 -9.67 -23.34
C ILE A 221 11.54 -10.90 -23.77
N PHE A 222 10.32 -10.68 -24.24
CA PHE A 222 9.44 -11.74 -24.72
C PHE A 222 9.22 -11.61 -26.23
N PRO A 223 9.01 -12.74 -26.94
CA PRO A 223 8.49 -12.75 -28.29
C PRO A 223 7.11 -12.07 -28.36
N PRO A 224 6.71 -11.53 -29.52
CA PRO A 224 5.38 -10.97 -29.71
C PRO A 224 4.28 -11.98 -29.36
N GLY A 225 3.31 -11.57 -28.53
CA GLY A 225 2.13 -12.36 -28.21
C GLY A 225 2.25 -13.32 -27.02
N THR A 226 3.39 -13.34 -26.32
CA THR A 226 3.53 -14.14 -25.08
C THR A 226 4.19 -13.32 -23.96
N THR A 227 3.85 -13.65 -22.71
CA THR A 227 4.52 -13.18 -21.49
C THR A 227 5.01 -14.35 -20.65
N ASP A 228 5.09 -15.53 -21.25
CA ASP A 228 5.56 -16.74 -20.58
C ASP A 228 7.07 -16.62 -20.26
N PRO A 229 7.46 -16.69 -18.97
CA PRO A 229 8.87 -16.67 -18.55
C PRO A 229 9.74 -17.69 -19.28
N ASP A 230 9.19 -18.85 -19.62
CA ASP A 230 9.94 -19.95 -20.24
C ASP A 230 10.23 -19.69 -21.73
N LEU A 231 9.51 -18.75 -22.34
CA LEU A 231 9.71 -18.28 -23.72
C LEU A 231 10.51 -16.97 -23.79
N ALA A 232 11.05 -16.49 -22.67
CA ALA A 232 11.84 -15.26 -22.65
C ALA A 232 13.13 -15.41 -23.47
N VAL A 233 13.39 -14.45 -24.36
CA VAL A 233 14.54 -14.47 -25.28
C VAL A 233 15.84 -14.06 -24.58
N GLY A 234 15.75 -13.44 -23.41
CA GLY A 234 16.88 -12.99 -22.60
C GLY A 234 16.60 -11.68 -21.85
N LYS A 235 17.63 -11.09 -21.23
CA LYS A 235 17.53 -9.81 -20.53
C LYS A 235 18.16 -8.66 -21.32
N SER A 236 17.50 -7.51 -21.37
CA SER A 236 18.01 -6.29 -22.01
C SER A 236 18.04 -5.11 -21.04
N ARG A 237 19.23 -4.52 -20.89
CA ARG A 237 19.44 -3.27 -20.13
C ARG A 237 18.83 -2.05 -20.83
N ILE A 238 18.88 -2.02 -22.17
CA ILE A 238 18.32 -0.92 -22.97
C ILE A 238 16.81 -0.88 -22.80
N ALA A 239 16.15 -2.04 -22.89
CA ALA A 239 14.71 -2.12 -22.66
C ALA A 239 14.34 -1.76 -21.21
N GLY A 240 15.15 -2.16 -20.23
CA GLY A 240 15.01 -1.75 -18.84
C GLY A 240 15.09 -0.23 -18.69
N ALA A 241 16.09 0.40 -19.30
CA ALA A 241 16.22 1.86 -19.31
C ALA A 241 15.00 2.55 -19.95
N HIS A 242 14.49 2.05 -21.07
CA HIS A 242 13.26 2.59 -21.67
C HIS A 242 12.04 2.43 -20.75
N ALA A 243 11.85 1.26 -20.14
CA ALA A 243 10.73 1.01 -19.24
C ALA A 243 10.76 1.93 -18.01
N VAL A 244 11.95 2.14 -17.43
CA VAL A 244 12.17 3.04 -16.31
C VAL A 244 11.95 4.50 -16.74
N ALA A 245 12.48 4.91 -17.89
CA ALA A 245 12.29 6.26 -18.42
C ALA A 245 10.82 6.58 -18.73
N GLN A 246 10.08 5.65 -19.35
CA GLN A 246 8.64 5.80 -19.60
C GLN A 246 7.85 5.93 -18.30
N THR A 247 8.25 5.21 -17.25
CA THR A 247 7.61 5.30 -15.94
C THR A 247 7.95 6.60 -15.21
N ALA A 248 9.18 7.09 -15.33
CA ALA A 248 9.55 8.42 -14.84
C ALA A 248 8.76 9.52 -15.56
N ALA A 249 8.65 9.42 -16.90
CA ALA A 249 7.88 10.36 -17.71
C ALA A 249 6.40 10.37 -17.31
N SER A 250 5.78 9.21 -17.07
CA SER A 250 4.38 9.15 -16.64
C SER A 250 4.17 9.83 -15.29
N ARG A 251 5.10 9.68 -14.33
CA ARG A 251 5.06 10.40 -13.04
C ARG A 251 5.11 11.92 -13.23
N VAL A 252 5.95 12.42 -14.14
CA VAL A 252 6.00 13.86 -14.46
C VAL A 252 4.68 14.33 -15.06
N LEU A 253 4.13 13.59 -16.03
CA LEU A 253 2.89 13.93 -16.72
C LEU A 253 1.68 13.93 -15.76
N THR A 254 1.57 12.95 -14.86
CA THR A 254 0.51 12.93 -13.85
C THR A 254 0.58 14.15 -12.93
N ASN A 255 1.78 14.56 -12.52
CA ASN A 255 1.97 15.77 -11.71
C ASN A 255 1.64 17.05 -12.48
N MET A 256 1.82 17.05 -13.81
CA MET A 256 1.55 18.20 -14.67
C MET A 256 0.04 18.48 -14.78
N TYR A 257 -0.78 17.43 -14.81
CA TYR A 257 -2.24 17.57 -14.80
C TYR A 257 -2.78 18.29 -13.54
N HIS A 258 -2.15 18.02 -12.38
CA HIS A 258 -2.47 18.75 -11.14
C HIS A 258 -2.08 20.22 -11.17
N LEU A 259 -1.00 20.57 -11.89
CA LEU A 259 -0.58 21.96 -12.06
C LEU A 259 -1.57 22.75 -12.93
N SER A 260 -2.09 22.15 -14.01
CA SER A 260 -3.09 22.81 -14.88
C SER A 260 -4.41 23.12 -14.19
N LEU A 261 -4.79 22.37 -13.15
CA LEU A 261 -5.98 22.65 -12.35
C LEU A 261 -5.78 23.82 -11.38
N ARG A 262 -4.55 24.09 -10.94
CA ARG A 262 -4.21 25.22 -10.06
C ARG A 262 -4.10 26.57 -10.77
N PHE A 263 -3.97 26.57 -12.09
CA PHE A 263 -3.92 27.79 -12.92
C PHE A 263 -5.25 28.13 -13.62
N ARG A 264 -6.33 27.40 -13.30
CA ARG A 264 -7.70 27.73 -13.71
C ARG A 264 -8.43 28.53 -12.63
N PHE A 265 -7.85 29.62 -12.12
CA PHE A 265 -8.56 30.71 -11.43
C PHE A 265 -7.72 31.99 -11.49
#